data_AF-A0A8H7BK42-F1
#
_entry.id   AF-A0A8H7BK42-F1
#
_cell.length_a   1.000
_cell.length_b   1.000
_cell.length_c   1.000
_cell.angle_alpha   90.00
_cell.angle_beta   90.00
_cell.angle_gamma   90.00
#
_symmetry.space_group_name_H-M   'P 1'
#
loop_
_entity.id
_entity.type
_entity.pdbx_description
1 polymer ?
#
loop_
_entity_poly.entity_id
_entity_poly.type
_entity_poly.pdbx_seq_one_letter_code
_entity_poly.pdbx_strand_id
1 'polypeptide(L)'
;MLNNRAVLTVYNFLLWPCFGLIASIGYAAYRKKKWNIEGKLSQQWHYYLTADGRARIQANSFADYHERSNKCFPRTLLPGCRFKYQQFTKQALEYTWIVAFSVVPLHLFVLFSGLLCSNHINRKFGKGLPPKLYRLDYRGLVTGTPTGSSINLHKEGLQQRRMT
;
A
#
# COMPACT_ATOMS: atom_id res chain seq x y z
N MET A 1 -0.52 -21.25 -2.79
CA MET A 1 -0.12 -19.90 -2.31
C MET A 1 -1.09 -19.29 -1.29
N LEU A 2 -2.33 -19.78 -1.13
CA LEU A 2 -3.39 -19.13 -0.34
C LEU A 2 -3.30 -19.25 1.20
N ASN A 3 -2.29 -19.89 1.78
CA ASN A 3 -2.23 -20.13 3.23
C ASN A 3 -0.79 -20.21 3.75
N ASN A 4 0.03 -19.19 3.42
CA ASN A 4 1.40 -19.12 3.94
C ASN A 4 1.52 -18.01 4.98
N ARG A 5 1.45 -18.39 6.27
CA ARG A 5 1.61 -17.49 7.42
C ARG A 5 2.89 -16.66 7.34
N ALA A 6 3.97 -17.23 6.80
CA ALA A 6 5.25 -16.53 6.68
C ALA A 6 5.17 -15.32 5.72
N VAL A 7 4.42 -15.45 4.63
CA VAL A 7 4.23 -14.34 3.66
C VAL A 7 3.39 -13.23 4.30
N LEU A 8 2.34 -13.57 5.04
CA LEU A 8 1.49 -12.59 5.71
C LEU A 8 2.26 -11.83 6.82
N THR A 9 3.14 -12.52 7.56
CA THR A 9 3.98 -11.88 8.58
C THR A 9 5.02 -10.94 7.97
N VAL A 10 5.65 -11.32 6.86
CA VAL A 10 6.61 -10.46 6.15
C VAL A 10 5.91 -9.24 5.56
N TYR A 11 4.74 -9.44 4.95
CA TYR A 11 3.91 -8.35 4.45
C TYR A 11 3.52 -7.36 5.55
N ASN A 12 3.08 -7.87 6.70
CA ASN A 12 2.74 -7.04 7.86
C ASN A 12 3.96 -6.28 8.42
N PHE A 13 5.14 -6.90 8.41
CA PHE A 13 6.38 -6.24 8.84
C PHE A 13 6.78 -5.10 7.90
N LEU A 14 6.64 -5.28 6.58
CA LEU A 14 6.95 -4.24 5.58
C LEU A 14 5.92 -3.09 5.55
N LEU A 15 4.70 -3.32 6.04
CA LEU A 15 3.67 -2.28 6.17
C LEU A 15 4.03 -1.20 7.21
N TRP A 16 4.78 -1.54 8.27
CA TRP A 16 5.21 -0.59 9.30
C TRP A 16 6.13 0.53 8.79
N PRO A 17 7.24 0.25 8.07
CA PRO A 17 8.06 1.31 7.51
C PRO A 17 7.30 2.10 6.44
N CYS A 18 6.43 1.46 5.65
CA CYS A 18 5.57 2.16 4.69
C CYS A 18 4.67 3.19 5.39
N PHE A 19 4.01 2.78 6.49
CA PHE A 19 3.22 3.66 7.34
C PHE A 19 4.04 4.85 7.87
N GLY A 20 5.24 4.59 8.38
CA GLY A 20 6.15 5.64 8.86
C GLY A 20 6.54 6.64 7.77
N LEU A 21 6.81 6.15 6.55
CA LEU A 21 7.14 7.01 5.40
C LEU A 21 5.96 7.89 5.00
N ILE A 22 4.75 7.33 4.89
CA ILE A 22 3.54 8.09 4.54
C ILE A 22 3.27 9.17 5.61
N ALA A 23 3.33 8.80 6.89
CA ALA A 23 3.12 9.73 7.99
C ALA A 23 4.18 10.84 8.04
N SER A 24 5.46 10.50 7.82
CA SER A 24 6.55 11.48 7.82
C SER A 24 6.46 12.48 6.66
N ILE A 25 6.11 12.01 5.45
CA ILE A 25 5.88 12.88 4.28
C ILE A 25 4.67 13.80 4.55
N GLY A 26 3.56 13.25 5.06
CA GLY A 26 2.37 14.02 5.41
C GLY A 26 2.65 15.11 6.45
N TYR A 27 3.39 14.77 7.51
CA TYR A 27 3.79 15.73 8.54
C TYR A 27 4.76 16.79 8.01
N ALA A 28 5.72 16.41 7.18
CA ALA A 28 6.65 17.36 6.56
C ALA A 28 5.92 18.35 5.65
N ALA A 29 4.96 17.88 4.83
CA ALA A 29 4.14 18.72 3.98
C ALA A 29 3.25 19.68 4.81
N TYR A 30 2.59 19.18 5.86
CA TYR A 30 1.79 20.00 6.78
C TYR A 30 2.63 21.10 7.44
N ARG A 31 3.81 20.73 7.98
CA ARG A 31 4.71 21.71 8.61
C ARG A 31 5.18 22.75 7.60
N LYS A 32 5.58 22.35 6.39
CA LYS A 32 6.02 23.30 5.36
C LYS A 32 4.91 24.29 4.96
N LYS A 33 3.65 23.86 4.90
CA LYS A 33 2.50 24.75 4.62
C LYS A 33 2.25 25.75 5.75
N LYS A 34 2.33 25.32 7.01
CA LYS A 34 1.97 26.14 8.18
C LYS A 34 2.97 27.27 8.47
N TRP A 35 4.26 27.06 8.24
CA TRP A 35 5.31 27.99 8.71
C TRP A 35 5.91 28.84 7.58
N ASN A 36 5.45 30.09 7.48
CA ASN A 36 5.97 31.16 6.61
C ASN A 36 6.30 30.68 5.17
N ILE A 37 5.33 30.03 4.53
CA ILE A 37 5.53 29.49 3.18
C ILE A 37 5.74 30.60 2.14
N GLU A 38 5.14 31.77 2.35
CA GLU A 38 5.26 32.92 1.46
C GLU A 38 6.67 33.50 1.45
N GLY A 39 7.27 33.67 2.63
CA GLY A 39 8.66 34.11 2.76
C GLY A 39 9.63 33.12 2.10
N LYS A 40 9.45 31.81 2.36
CA LYS A 40 10.31 30.76 1.77
C LYS A 40 10.21 30.70 0.25
N LEU A 41 9.00 30.77 -0.30
CA LEU A 41 8.80 30.78 -1.75
C LEU A 41 9.32 32.05 -2.40
N SER A 42 9.17 33.20 -1.74
CA SER A 42 9.75 34.47 -2.18
C SER A 42 11.28 34.38 -2.23
N GLN A 43 11.89 33.83 -1.19
CA GLN A 43 13.34 33.61 -1.14
C GLN A 43 13.80 32.63 -2.23
N GLN A 44 13.05 31.54 -2.45
CA GLN A 44 13.33 30.57 -3.50
C GLN A 44 13.32 31.19 -4.90
N TRP A 45 12.34 32.05 -5.18
CA TRP A 45 12.21 32.74 -6.47
C TRP A 45 13.39 33.68 -6.79
N HIS A 46 13.85 34.42 -5.77
CA HIS A 46 14.87 35.46 -5.95
C HIS A 46 16.30 34.93 -5.86
N TYR A 47 16.58 34.03 -4.91
CA TYR A 47 17.95 33.65 -4.57
C TYR A 47 18.34 32.25 -5.06
N TYR A 48 17.38 31.33 -5.16
CA TYR A 48 17.67 29.93 -5.50
C TYR A 48 17.41 29.59 -6.97
N LEU A 49 16.50 30.33 -7.62
CA LEU A 49 16.10 30.06 -8.98
C LEU A 49 16.92 30.92 -9.96
N THR A 50 17.78 30.27 -10.74
CA THR A 50 18.53 30.91 -11.84
C THR A 50 17.58 31.38 -12.94
N ALA A 51 18.05 32.31 -13.78
CA ALA A 51 17.31 32.80 -14.96
C ALA A 51 16.76 31.64 -15.84
N ASP A 52 17.61 30.68 -16.21
CA ASP A 52 17.17 29.50 -16.98
C ASP A 52 16.04 28.71 -16.28
N GLY A 53 16.12 28.57 -14.95
CA GLY A 53 15.08 27.93 -14.14
C GLY A 53 13.74 28.69 -14.18
N ARG A 54 13.78 30.04 -14.14
CA ARG A 54 12.58 30.87 -14.29
C ARG A 54 11.99 30.76 -15.70
N ALA A 55 12.84 30.77 -16.73
CA ALA A 55 12.41 30.61 -18.12
C ALA A 55 11.71 29.25 -18.36
N ARG A 56 12.24 28.16 -17.79
CA ARG A 56 11.61 26.82 -17.87
C ARG A 56 10.25 26.74 -17.18
N ILE A 57 10.10 27.38 -16.03
CA ILE A 57 8.82 27.45 -15.30
C ILE A 57 7.79 28.23 -16.14
N GLN A 58 8.22 29.30 -16.81
CA GLN A 58 7.38 30.10 -17.69
C GLN A 58 7.00 29.36 -18.99
N ALA A 59 7.92 28.59 -19.56
CA ALA A 59 7.69 27.88 -20.81
C ALA A 59 6.70 26.70 -20.67
N ASN A 60 6.74 25.96 -19.54
CA ASN A 60 6.01 24.71 -19.40
C ASN A 60 4.63 24.81 -18.77
N SER A 61 4.35 25.83 -17.94
CA SER A 61 3.15 25.76 -17.08
C SER A 61 2.44 27.09 -16.84
N PHE A 62 3.02 28.22 -17.24
CA PHE A 62 2.48 29.54 -16.94
C PHE A 62 2.67 30.47 -18.13
N ALA A 63 1.70 30.48 -19.04
CA ALA A 63 1.58 31.50 -20.09
C ALA A 63 1.22 32.87 -19.49
N ASP A 64 2.12 33.45 -18.69
CA ASP A 64 2.07 34.83 -18.19
C ASP A 64 3.53 35.27 -17.87
N TYR A 65 4.26 35.61 -18.93
CA TYR A 65 5.72 35.77 -19.03
C TYR A 65 6.36 36.75 -18.04
N HIS A 66 7.56 36.44 -17.51
CA HIS A 66 8.57 37.44 -17.08
C HIS A 66 10.01 36.86 -17.00
N GLU A 67 10.72 36.77 -18.12
CA GLU A 67 12.15 37.07 -18.21
C GLU A 67 12.49 37.48 -19.66
N ARG A 68 13.01 38.71 -19.81
CA ARG A 68 13.60 39.30 -21.03
C ARG A 68 12.86 39.05 -22.36
N SER A 69 11.53 39.13 -22.37
CA SER A 69 10.76 39.22 -23.62
C SER A 69 10.29 40.66 -23.80
N ASN A 70 10.64 41.29 -24.92
CA ASN A 70 10.26 42.67 -25.30
C ASN A 70 8.74 42.86 -25.52
N LYS A 71 7.90 41.96 -25.00
CA LYS A 71 6.44 41.93 -25.14
C LYS A 71 5.68 42.12 -23.82
N CYS A 72 6.37 42.34 -22.69
CA CYS A 72 5.73 42.56 -21.39
C CYS A 72 5.47 44.04 -21.13
N PHE A 73 4.19 44.39 -20.93
CA PHE A 73 3.77 45.73 -20.50
C PHE A 73 3.55 45.76 -18.98
N PRO A 74 4.16 46.69 -18.23
CA PRO A 74 4.04 46.79 -16.76
C PRO A 74 2.64 47.19 -16.25
N ARG A 75 1.62 47.17 -17.12
CA ARG A 75 0.26 47.66 -16.87
C ARG A 75 -0.82 46.58 -17.07
N THR A 76 -0.45 45.31 -17.21
CA THR A 76 -1.43 44.22 -17.33
C THR A 76 -1.93 43.79 -15.95
N LEU A 77 -3.25 43.70 -15.78
CA LEU A 77 -3.94 43.25 -14.56
C LEU A 77 -3.78 41.72 -14.30
N LEU A 78 -3.00 41.01 -15.11
CA LEU A 78 -2.87 39.56 -15.01
C LEU A 78 -1.88 39.16 -13.91
N PRO A 79 -2.18 38.10 -13.13
CA PRO A 79 -1.30 37.62 -12.08
C PRO A 79 0.02 37.10 -12.67
N GLY A 80 1.15 37.71 -12.29
CA GLY A 80 2.45 37.34 -12.82
C GLY A 80 2.87 35.89 -12.50
N CYS A 81 3.80 35.34 -13.30
CA CYS A 81 4.30 33.96 -13.14
C CYS A 81 4.74 33.59 -11.71
N ARG A 82 5.33 34.54 -10.96
CA ARG A 82 5.72 34.31 -9.56
C ARG A 82 4.52 33.95 -8.70
N PHE A 83 3.39 34.66 -8.85
CA PHE A 83 2.18 34.39 -8.08
C PHE A 83 1.62 33.02 -8.41
N LYS A 84 1.53 32.67 -9.71
CA LYS A 84 1.04 31.36 -10.14
C LYS A 84 1.91 30.20 -9.64
N TYR A 85 3.23 30.35 -9.71
CA TYR A 85 4.19 29.40 -9.13
C TYR A 85 4.00 29.21 -7.63
N GLN A 86 3.82 30.32 -6.89
CA GLN A 86 3.58 30.29 -5.46
C GLN A 86 2.25 29.60 -5.11
N GLN A 87 1.18 29.90 -5.84
CA GLN A 87 -0.12 29.26 -5.65
C GLN A 87 -0.07 27.75 -5.93
N PHE A 88 0.53 27.36 -7.06
CA PHE A 88 0.73 25.95 -7.40
C PHE A 88 1.47 25.21 -6.29
N THR A 89 2.56 25.78 -5.76
CA THR A 89 3.35 25.13 -4.71
C THR A 89 2.56 25.00 -3.40
N LYS A 90 1.80 26.05 -3.01
CA LYS A 90 0.92 26.00 -1.84
C LYS A 90 -0.16 24.92 -1.99
N GLN A 91 -0.80 24.84 -3.16
CA GLN A 91 -1.82 23.84 -3.46
C GLN A 91 -1.23 22.42 -3.49
N ALA A 92 -0.07 22.22 -4.09
CA ALA A 92 0.60 20.92 -4.11
C ALA A 92 0.92 20.43 -2.69
N LEU A 93 1.45 21.30 -1.83
CA LEU A 93 1.68 20.98 -0.42
C LEU A 93 0.37 20.65 0.29
N GLU A 94 -0.70 21.39 0.01
CA GLU A 94 -2.03 21.16 0.56
C GLU A 94 -2.58 19.79 0.22
N TYR A 95 -2.63 19.43 -1.06
CA TYR A 95 -3.08 18.12 -1.48
C TYR A 95 -2.21 17.00 -0.89
N THR A 96 -0.89 17.21 -0.80
CA THR A 96 0.02 16.19 -0.26
C THR A 96 -0.30 15.82 1.18
N TRP A 97 -0.48 16.81 2.08
CA TRP A 97 -0.79 16.46 3.49
C TRP A 97 -2.21 15.89 3.64
N ILE A 98 -3.20 16.41 2.89
CA ILE A 98 -4.58 15.89 2.92
C ILE A 98 -4.61 14.41 2.47
N VAL A 99 -3.98 14.10 1.33
CA VAL A 99 -3.92 12.74 0.79
C VAL A 99 -3.13 11.81 1.72
N ALA A 100 -1.99 12.27 2.26
CA ALA A 100 -1.22 11.46 3.18
C ALA A 100 -2.03 11.08 4.45
N PHE A 101 -2.70 12.05 5.08
CA PHE A 101 -3.49 11.78 6.28
C PHE A 101 -4.80 11.04 6.01
N SER A 102 -5.38 11.11 4.81
CA SER A 102 -6.55 10.30 4.45
C SER A 102 -6.19 8.83 4.20
N VAL A 103 -4.97 8.56 3.73
CA VAL A 103 -4.45 7.21 3.48
C VAL A 103 -4.03 6.50 4.78
N VAL A 104 -3.63 7.24 5.81
CA VAL A 104 -3.25 6.74 7.14
C VAL A 104 -4.31 5.84 7.80
N PRO A 105 -5.58 6.25 7.98
CA PRO A 105 -6.60 5.38 8.60
C PRO A 105 -6.87 4.13 7.78
N LEU A 106 -6.81 4.23 6.45
CA LEU A 106 -6.99 3.11 5.53
C LEU A 106 -5.83 2.10 5.66
N HIS A 107 -4.59 2.59 5.78
CA HIS A 107 -3.42 1.76 6.07
C HIS A 107 -3.50 1.09 7.45
N LEU A 108 -3.94 1.82 8.47
CA LEU A 108 -4.14 1.25 9.81
C LEU A 108 -5.18 0.13 9.79
N PHE A 109 -6.28 0.29 9.06
CA PHE A 109 -7.29 -0.75 8.92
C PHE A 109 -6.70 -2.04 8.30
N VAL A 110 -5.92 -1.91 7.22
CA VAL A 110 -5.25 -3.05 6.57
C VAL A 110 -4.23 -3.70 7.51
N LEU A 111 -3.48 -2.90 8.26
CA LEU A 111 -2.50 -3.38 9.24
C LEU A 111 -3.20 -4.17 10.36
N PHE A 112 -4.25 -3.63 10.97
CA PHE A 112 -5.02 -4.34 12.01
C PHE A 112 -5.67 -5.60 11.48
N SER A 113 -6.25 -5.57 10.28
CA SER A 113 -6.81 -6.75 9.62
C SER A 113 -5.74 -7.82 9.41
N GLY A 114 -4.54 -7.44 8.95
CA GLY A 114 -3.39 -8.33 8.79
C GLY A 114 -2.92 -8.97 10.10
N LEU A 115 -2.86 -8.19 11.20
CA LEU A 115 -2.55 -8.74 12.53
C LEU A 115 -3.61 -9.72 13.01
N LEU A 116 -4.89 -9.38 12.88
CA LEU A 116 -6.00 -10.25 13.29
C LEU A 116 -6.01 -11.56 12.48
N CYS A 117 -5.84 -11.49 11.16
CA CYS A 117 -5.77 -12.67 10.30
C CYS A 117 -4.54 -13.54 10.60
N SER A 118 -3.39 -12.93 10.94
CA SER A 118 -2.17 -13.66 11.31
C SER A 118 -2.30 -14.43 12.64
N ASN A 119 -3.16 -13.93 13.55
CA ASN A 119 -3.47 -14.58 14.82
C ASN A 119 -4.59 -15.63 14.69
N HIS A 120 -5.58 -15.38 13.82
CA HIS A 120 -6.70 -16.29 13.57
C HIS A 120 -6.31 -17.54 12.77
N ILE A 121 -5.39 -17.42 11.81
CA ILE A 121 -4.80 -18.56 11.09
C ILE A 121 -3.84 -19.31 12.02
N ASN A 122 -4.43 -20.11 12.91
CA ASN A 122 -3.71 -21.05 13.74
C ASN A 122 -3.30 -22.29 12.94
N ARG A 123 -2.33 -23.06 13.45
CA ARG A 123 -1.87 -24.33 12.85
C ARG A 123 -2.99 -25.34 12.58
N LYS A 124 -4.20 -25.14 13.11
CA LYS A 124 -5.38 -25.99 12.94
C LYS A 124 -6.33 -25.53 11.81
N PHE A 125 -6.21 -24.31 11.29
CA PHE A 125 -7.09 -23.80 10.23
C PHE A 125 -6.83 -24.57 8.92
N GLY A 126 -7.82 -25.34 8.45
CA GLY A 126 -7.72 -26.20 7.28
C GLY A 126 -6.91 -27.49 7.46
N LYS A 127 -6.44 -27.80 8.69
CA LYS A 127 -5.75 -29.06 9.02
C LYS A 127 -6.62 -30.06 9.78
N GLY A 128 -7.91 -29.77 9.93
CA GLY A 128 -8.92 -30.72 10.40
C GLY A 128 -9.34 -31.74 9.34
N LEU A 129 -8.44 -32.10 8.41
CA LEU A 129 -8.68 -33.29 7.61
C LEU A 129 -8.43 -34.49 8.53
N PRO A 130 -9.33 -35.48 8.55
CA PRO A 130 -9.06 -36.70 9.29
C PRO A 130 -7.70 -37.27 8.83
N PRO A 131 -6.93 -37.89 9.74
CA PRO A 131 -5.64 -38.48 9.37
C PRO A 131 -5.83 -39.40 8.17
N LYS A 132 -4.80 -39.51 7.30
CA LYS A 132 -4.88 -40.21 6.01
C LYS A 132 -5.53 -41.60 6.09
N LEU A 133 -5.42 -42.26 7.25
CA LEU A 133 -6.05 -43.53 7.59
C LEU A 133 -7.59 -43.55 7.47
N TYR A 134 -8.28 -42.43 7.69
CA TYR A 134 -9.76 -42.36 7.64
C TYR A 134 -10.27 -41.57 6.43
N ARG A 135 -9.39 -41.24 5.49
CA ARG A 135 -9.78 -40.54 4.27
C ARG A 135 -10.43 -41.58 3.35
N LEU A 136 -11.73 -41.41 3.05
CA LEU A 136 -12.43 -42.21 2.06
C LEU A 136 -11.77 -41.99 0.69
N ASP A 137 -10.88 -42.89 0.30
CA ASP A 137 -10.44 -43.02 -1.09
C ASP A 137 -11.56 -43.72 -1.88
N TYR A 138 -11.76 -43.31 -3.13
CA TYR A 138 -12.70 -43.93 -4.08
C TYR A 138 -12.39 -45.41 -4.39
N ARG A 139 -11.29 -45.93 -3.83
CA ARG A 139 -10.90 -47.35 -3.87
C ARG A 139 -11.38 -48.17 -2.66
N GLY A 140 -12.11 -47.56 -1.73
CA GLY A 140 -12.73 -48.25 -0.58
C GLY A 140 -12.19 -47.82 0.78
N LEU A 141 -12.92 -48.19 1.84
CA LEU A 141 -12.54 -47.95 3.23
C LEU A 141 -11.34 -48.83 3.62
N VAL A 142 -10.20 -48.19 3.90
CA VAL A 142 -9.01 -48.84 4.47
C VAL A 142 -8.96 -48.51 5.95
N THR A 143 -9.42 -49.42 6.82
CA THR A 143 -9.31 -49.23 8.27
C THR A 143 -7.97 -49.80 8.74
N GLY A 144 -7.20 -48.99 9.47
CA GLY A 144 -6.01 -49.49 10.19
C GLY A 144 -6.45 -50.20 11.46
N THR A 145 -5.98 -51.42 11.65
CA THR A 145 -6.15 -52.19 12.90
C THR A 145 -5.00 -51.87 13.88
N PRO A 146 -5.19 -52.02 15.21
CA PRO A 146 -4.16 -51.70 16.21
C PRO A 146 -2.85 -52.50 16.08
N THR A 147 -2.82 -53.51 15.20
CA THR A 147 -1.65 -54.31 14.83
C THR A 147 -0.86 -53.77 13.62
N GLY A 148 -1.21 -52.59 13.09
CA GLY A 148 -0.48 -51.95 11.99
C GLY A 148 -0.81 -52.49 10.59
N SER A 149 -1.79 -53.38 10.48
CA SER A 149 -2.26 -53.95 9.22
C SER A 149 -3.39 -53.11 8.61
N SER A 150 -3.28 -52.78 7.32
CA SER A 150 -4.34 -52.14 6.55
C SER A 150 -5.24 -53.19 5.89
N ILE A 151 -6.51 -53.29 6.31
CA ILE A 151 -7.49 -54.20 5.70
C ILE A 151 -8.35 -53.45 4.68
N ASN A 152 -8.57 -54.06 3.52
CA ASN A 152 -9.48 -53.56 2.48
C ASN A 152 -10.88 -54.16 2.68
N LEU A 153 -11.76 -53.44 3.37
CA LEU A 153 -13.13 -53.89 3.69
C LEU A 153 -13.97 -54.25 2.46
N HIS A 154 -13.74 -53.60 1.31
CA HIS A 154 -14.47 -53.92 0.08
C HIS A 154 -14.12 -55.32 -0.46
N LYS A 155 -12.86 -55.72 -0.37
CA LYS A 155 -12.38 -56.99 -0.92
C LYS A 155 -12.67 -58.14 0.05
N GLU A 156 -12.45 -57.93 1.35
CA GLU A 156 -12.68 -58.96 2.36
C GLU A 156 -14.16 -59.14 2.73
N GLY A 157 -14.96 -58.06 2.75
CA GLY A 157 -16.40 -58.17 2.96
C GLY A 157 -17.12 -58.93 1.85
N LEU A 158 -16.60 -58.89 0.61
CA LEU A 158 -17.09 -59.69 -0.51
C LEU A 158 -16.64 -61.15 -0.44
N GLN A 159 -15.44 -61.44 0.08
CA GLN A 159 -15.02 -62.83 0.31
C GLN A 159 -15.84 -63.50 1.41
N GLN A 160 -16.17 -62.77 2.48
CA GLN A 160 -16.91 -63.34 3.61
C GLN A 160 -18.37 -63.71 3.23
N ARG A 161 -19.03 -62.91 2.37
CA ARG A 161 -20.36 -63.24 1.84
C ARG A 161 -20.37 -64.39 0.84
N ARG A 162 -19.22 -64.80 0.30
CA ARG A 162 -19.12 -65.89 -0.68
C ARG A 162 -18.81 -67.24 -0.01
N MET A 163 -18.58 -67.26 1.32
CA MET A 163 -18.33 -68.46 2.12
C MET A 163 -19.48 -68.84 3.05
N THR A 164 -20.63 -68.17 2.93
CA THR A 164 -21.92 -68.52 3.55
C THR A 164 -22.92 -68.85 2.47
#